data_AF-A0AAU4W4D4-F1
#
_entry.id   AF-A0AAU4W4D4-F1
#
_cell.length_a   1.000
_cell.length_b   1.000
_cell.length_c   1.000
_cell.angle_alpha   90.00
_cell.angle_beta   90.00
_cell.angle_gamma   90.00
#
_symmetry.space_group_name_H-M   'P 1'
#
loop_
_entity.id
_entity.type
_entity.pdbx_description
1 polymer ?
#
loop_
_entity_poly.entity_id
_entity_poly.type
_entity_poly.pdbx_seq_one_letter_code
_entity_poly.pdbx_strand_id
1 'polypeptide(L)'
;MLTTILTGSIAELIGGLALLLLGVFATWFRHRRRAVRTSADAQAVAGRQARTYTLLGIRAPDGHPVHLVSARTAGTVVTQRGPTGRQRYELTDAILADGTYAAEPLNRYQ
;
A
#
# COMPACT_ATOMS: atom_id res chain seq x y z
N MET A 1 11.81 52.43 24.16
CA MET A 1 10.53 51.72 24.40
C MET A 1 9.94 51.12 23.12
N LEU A 2 10.13 51.72 21.92
CA LEU A 2 9.59 51.20 20.65
C LEU A 2 10.44 50.08 19.99
N THR A 3 11.73 50.01 20.29
CA THR A 3 12.70 49.10 19.64
C THR A 3 12.64 47.66 20.15
N THR A 4 12.06 47.43 21.33
CA THR A 4 11.98 46.11 21.98
C THR A 4 10.81 45.26 21.47
N ILE A 5 9.76 45.90 20.95
CA ILE A 5 8.55 45.22 20.45
C ILE A 5 8.80 44.66 19.04
N LEU A 6 9.63 45.34 18.22
CA LEU A 6 10.00 44.88 16.89
C LEU A 6 10.90 43.63 16.91
N THR A 7 11.74 43.47 17.92
CA THR A 7 12.69 42.34 18.02
C THR A 7 12.02 41.05 18.52
N GLY A 8 10.99 41.17 19.36
CA GLY A 8 10.21 40.01 19.84
C GLY A 8 9.44 39.30 18.72
N SER A 9 8.79 40.07 17.83
CA SER A 9 7.98 39.50 16.74
C SER A 9 8.80 38.83 15.63
N ILE A 10 10.04 39.24 15.40
CA ILE A 10 10.88 38.68 14.33
C ILE A 10 11.30 37.24 14.68
N ALA A 11 11.60 36.96 15.95
CA ALA A 11 12.00 35.63 16.39
C ALA A 11 10.85 34.60 16.26
N GLU A 12 9.62 34.99 16.59
CA GLU A 12 8.44 34.12 16.46
C GLU A 12 8.05 33.85 15.00
N LEU A 13 8.16 34.86 14.13
CA LEU A 13 7.95 34.69 12.69
C LEU A 13 8.99 33.75 12.07
N ILE A 14 10.27 33.87 12.44
CA ILE A 14 11.33 32.99 11.94
C ILE A 14 11.13 31.56 12.45
N GLY A 15 10.78 31.39 13.73
CA GLY A 15 10.51 30.08 14.30
C GLY A 15 9.31 29.37 13.67
N GLY A 16 8.20 30.10 13.51
CA GLY A 16 6.99 29.58 12.85
C GLY A 16 7.22 29.24 11.38
N LEU A 17 7.94 30.09 10.65
CA LEU A 17 8.30 29.85 9.24
C LEU A 17 9.23 28.65 9.09
N ALA A 18 10.22 28.51 9.97
CA ALA A 18 11.13 27.36 9.97
C ALA A 18 10.39 26.05 10.22
N LEU A 19 9.44 26.02 11.18
CA LEU A 19 8.61 24.84 11.46
C LEU A 19 7.68 24.50 10.29
N LEU A 20 7.10 25.50 9.63
CA LEU A 20 6.28 25.32 8.43
C LEU A 20 7.09 24.75 7.26
N LEU A 21 8.25 25.32 6.98
CA LEU A 21 9.13 24.86 5.91
C LEU A 21 9.62 23.44 6.18
N LEU A 22 10.02 23.13 7.42
CA LEU A 22 10.42 21.77 7.80
C LEU A 22 9.26 20.78 7.65
N GLY A 23 8.04 21.18 8.03
CA GLY A 23 6.83 20.38 7.87
C GLY A 23 6.54 20.05 6.41
N VAL A 24 6.54 21.06 5.53
CA VAL A 24 6.33 20.91 4.08
C VAL A 24 7.43 20.07 3.45
N PHE A 25 8.69 20.29 3.84
CA PHE A 25 9.81 19.53 3.31
C PHE A 25 9.74 18.06 3.75
N ALA A 26 9.36 17.79 4.99
CA ALA A 26 9.20 16.44 5.51
C ALA A 26 8.02 15.69 4.85
N THR A 27 6.87 16.34 4.65
CA THR A 27 5.73 15.74 3.91
C THR A 27 6.08 15.53 2.45
N TRP A 28 6.72 16.49 1.80
CA TRP A 28 7.17 16.34 0.40
C TRP A 28 8.18 15.22 0.25
N PHE A 29 9.15 15.10 1.15
CA PHE A 29 10.16 14.04 1.12
C PHE A 29 9.54 12.67 1.38
N ARG A 30 8.57 12.58 2.30
CA ARG A 30 7.76 11.37 2.50
C ARG A 30 6.94 11.02 1.26
N HIS A 31 6.36 12.02 0.59
CA HIS A 31 5.56 11.82 -0.61
C HIS A 31 6.43 11.34 -1.79
N ARG A 32 7.62 11.93 -1.97
CA ARG A 32 8.60 11.48 -2.97
C ARG A 32 9.06 10.05 -2.71
N ARG A 33 9.34 9.69 -1.45
CA ARG A 33 9.71 8.30 -1.10
C ARG A 33 8.59 7.30 -1.38
N ARG A 34 7.33 7.69 -1.18
CA ARG A 34 6.16 6.84 -1.54
C ARG A 34 6.04 6.67 -3.05
N ALA A 35 6.22 7.74 -3.83
CA ALA A 35 6.17 7.67 -5.29
C ALA A 35 7.27 6.74 -5.86
N VAL A 36 8.50 6.86 -5.38
CA VAL A 36 9.63 6.01 -5.83
C VAL A 36 9.40 4.53 -5.48
N ARG A 37 8.83 4.23 -4.30
CA ARG A 37 8.49 2.86 -3.92
C ARG A 37 7.39 2.28 -4.82
N THR A 38 6.34 3.05 -5.11
CA THR A 38 5.28 2.62 -6.03
C THR A 38 5.82 2.38 -7.44
N SER A 39 6.73 3.22 -7.92
CA SER A 39 7.34 3.06 -9.24
C SER A 39 8.27 1.84 -9.30
N ALA A 40 9.13 1.63 -8.29
CA ALA A 40 10.01 0.46 -8.25
C ALA A 40 9.23 -0.85 -8.11
N ASP A 41 8.17 -0.87 -7.30
CA ASP A 41 7.25 -2.01 -7.16
C ASP A 41 6.47 -2.25 -8.46
N ALA A 42 5.97 -1.19 -9.12
CA ALA A 42 5.34 -1.28 -10.43
C ALA A 42 6.29 -1.78 -11.53
N GLN A 43 7.56 -1.34 -11.53
CA GLN A 43 8.59 -1.82 -12.45
C GLN A 43 8.92 -3.30 -12.21
N ALA A 44 9.01 -3.73 -10.94
CA ALA A 44 9.25 -5.13 -10.58
C ALA A 44 8.08 -6.04 -10.99
N VAL A 45 6.84 -5.54 -10.90
CA VAL A 45 5.63 -6.22 -11.40
C VAL A 45 5.62 -6.30 -12.94
N ALA A 46 6.06 -5.26 -13.64
CA ALA A 46 6.03 -5.21 -15.11
C ALA A 46 6.97 -6.21 -15.80
N GLY A 47 8.07 -6.61 -15.14
CA GLY A 47 9.01 -7.60 -15.67
C GLY A 47 8.70 -9.05 -15.26
N ARG A 48 7.72 -9.29 -14.38
CA ARG A 48 7.44 -10.61 -13.82
C ARG A 48 6.25 -11.26 -14.51
N GLN A 49 6.39 -12.53 -14.87
CA GLN A 49 5.28 -13.31 -15.41
C GLN A 49 4.11 -13.34 -14.41
N ALA A 50 2.93 -12.98 -14.89
CA ALA A 50 1.72 -13.03 -14.09
C ALA A 50 1.36 -14.50 -13.79
N ARG A 51 1.08 -14.79 -12.52
CA ARG A 51 0.62 -16.09 -12.04
C ARG A 51 -0.87 -16.03 -11.75
N THR A 52 -1.55 -17.16 -11.92
CA THR A 52 -2.96 -17.31 -11.56
C THR A 52 -3.05 -17.83 -10.13
N TYR A 53 -3.73 -17.08 -9.28
CA TYR A 53 -3.96 -17.43 -7.88
C TYR A 53 -5.43 -17.76 -7.65
N THR A 54 -5.71 -18.80 -6.89
CA THR A 54 -7.05 -19.15 -6.41
C THR A 54 -7.25 -18.58 -5.02
N LEU A 55 -8.22 -17.68 -4.89
CA LEU A 55 -8.60 -17.06 -3.62
C LEU A 55 -9.34 -18.10 -2.78
N LEU A 56 -8.72 -18.54 -1.69
CA LEU A 56 -9.31 -19.54 -0.81
C LEU A 56 -10.41 -18.92 0.07
N GLY A 57 -11.46 -19.70 0.34
CA GLY A 57 -12.56 -19.27 1.21
C GLY A 57 -13.57 -18.32 0.57
N ILE A 58 -13.38 -17.97 -0.71
CA ILE A 58 -14.35 -17.22 -1.51
C ILE A 58 -14.76 -18.05 -2.72
N ARG A 59 -16.05 -18.02 -3.05
CA ARG A 59 -16.60 -18.57 -4.28
C ARG A 59 -17.34 -17.48 -5.03
N ALA A 60 -17.27 -17.54 -6.36
CA ALA A 60 -18.13 -16.73 -7.20
C ALA A 60 -19.60 -17.16 -7.03
N PRO A 61 -20.58 -16.33 -7.45
CA PRO A 61 -22.00 -16.64 -7.30
C PRO A 61 -22.43 -17.93 -8.00
N ASP A 62 -21.67 -18.37 -8.99
CA ASP A 62 -21.80 -19.62 -9.73
C ASP A 62 -21.23 -20.85 -8.99
N GLY A 63 -20.63 -20.64 -7.81
CA GLY A 63 -20.01 -21.69 -7.00
C GLY A 63 -18.57 -22.04 -7.39
N HIS A 64 -18.00 -21.41 -8.42
CA HIS A 64 -16.64 -21.64 -8.87
C HIS A 64 -15.60 -20.92 -7.98
N PRO A 65 -14.37 -21.45 -7.89
CA PRO A 65 -13.27 -20.75 -7.23
C PRO A 65 -12.98 -19.41 -7.93
N VAL A 66 -12.66 -18.39 -7.14
CA VAL A 66 -12.32 -17.07 -7.70
C VAL A 66 -10.84 -17.02 -8.01
N HIS A 67 -10.50 -16.77 -9.27
CA HIS A 67 -9.12 -16.63 -9.71
C HIS A 67 -8.69 -15.15 -9.77
N LEU A 68 -7.46 -14.89 -9.38
CA LEU A 68 -6.78 -13.60 -9.46
C LEU A 68 -5.48 -13.77 -10.22
N VAL A 69 -5.35 -13.08 -11.35
CA VAL A 69 -4.08 -13.01 -12.08
C VAL A 69 -3.23 -11.89 -11.48
N SER A 70 -2.01 -12.21 -11.02
CA SER A 70 -1.09 -11.24 -10.44
C SER A 70 0.37 -11.57 -10.74
N ALA A 71 1.17 -10.56 -11.04
CA ALA A 71 2.63 -10.67 -11.14
C ALA A 71 3.35 -10.31 -9.83
N ARG A 72 2.59 -10.10 -8.74
CA ARG A 72 3.14 -9.84 -7.41
C ARG A 72 3.82 -11.09 -6.84
N THR A 73 4.76 -10.85 -5.92
CA THR A 73 5.51 -11.92 -5.26
C THR A 73 4.61 -12.65 -4.26
N ALA A 74 4.91 -13.92 -3.98
CA ALA A 74 4.37 -14.55 -2.78
C ALA A 74 4.78 -13.76 -1.52
N GLY A 75 3.96 -13.85 -0.46
CA GLY A 75 4.01 -13.00 0.73
C GLY A 75 3.40 -11.60 0.54
N THR A 76 2.91 -11.29 -0.66
CA THR A 76 2.24 -9.99 -0.90
C THR A 76 0.77 -10.07 -0.53
N VAL A 77 0.32 -9.09 0.25
CA VAL A 77 -1.10 -8.94 0.57
C VAL A 77 -1.82 -8.13 -0.50
N VAL A 78 -2.85 -8.73 -1.09
CA VAL A 78 -3.76 -8.09 -2.04
C VAL A 78 -5.13 -7.88 -1.42
N THR A 79 -5.84 -6.85 -1.85
CA THR A 79 -7.22 -6.62 -1.44
C THR A 79 -8.14 -6.90 -2.62
N GLN A 80 -9.09 -7.82 -2.44
CA GLN A 80 -10.06 -8.20 -3.45
C GLN A 80 -11.48 -7.95 -2.92
N ARG A 81 -12.38 -7.49 -3.77
CA ARG A 81 -13.80 -7.31 -3.46
C ARG A 81 -14.58 -8.62 -3.65
N GLY A 82 -14.82 -9.33 -2.56
CA GLY A 82 -15.69 -10.50 -2.51
C GLY A 82 -17.17 -10.16 -2.29
N PRO A 83 -18.04 -11.19 -2.21
CA PRO A 83 -19.48 -11.03 -2.01
C PRO A 83 -19.82 -10.37 -0.67
N THR A 84 -19.00 -10.59 0.37
CA THR A 84 -19.16 -10.00 1.71
C THR A 84 -18.45 -8.65 1.87
N GLY A 85 -17.78 -8.14 0.84
CA GLY A 85 -17.04 -6.87 0.87
C GLY A 85 -15.57 -7.00 0.49
N ARG A 86 -14.76 -5.99 0.84
CA ARG A 86 -13.32 -6.00 0.57
C ARG A 86 -12.60 -6.89 1.57
N GLN A 87 -11.97 -7.95 1.09
CA GLN A 87 -11.19 -8.90 1.88
C GLN A 87 -9.73 -8.89 1.43
N ARG A 88 -8.84 -9.19 2.38
CA ARG A 88 -7.40 -9.26 2.13
C ARG A 88 -7.00 -10.71 1.96
N TYR A 89 -6.10 -10.95 1.01
CA TYR A 89 -5.55 -12.26 0.72
C TYR A 89 -4.03 -12.16 0.62
N GLU A 90 -3.34 -13.12 1.19
CA GLU A 90 -1.91 -13.28 1.02
C GLU A 90 -1.65 -14.20 -0.17
N LEU A 91 -0.89 -13.73 -1.15
CA LEU A 91 -0.44 -14.56 -2.26
C LEU A 91 0.63 -15.52 -1.74
N THR A 92 0.48 -16.82 -1.97
CA THR A 92 1.47 -17.81 -1.53
C THR A 92 2.06 -18.56 -2.73
N ASP A 93 3.19 -19.23 -2.50
CA ASP A 93 3.80 -20.11 -3.51
C ASP A 93 3.22 -21.55 -3.47
N ALA A 94 2.17 -21.79 -2.67
CA ALA A 94 1.53 -23.10 -2.59
C ALA A 94 0.73 -23.38 -3.87
N ILE A 95 0.98 -24.52 -4.52
CA ILE A 95 0.29 -24.90 -5.75
C ILE A 95 -0.90 -25.81 -5.40
N LEU A 96 -2.07 -25.48 -5.93
CA LEU A 96 -3.28 -26.29 -5.82
C LEU A 96 -3.29 -27.44 -6.84
N ALA A 97 -4.20 -28.40 -6.63
CA ALA A 97 -4.38 -29.54 -7.53
C ALA A 97 -4.75 -29.14 -8.97
N ASP A 98 -5.31 -27.95 -9.16
CA ASP A 98 -5.65 -27.37 -10.47
C ASP A 98 -4.48 -26.64 -11.15
N GLY A 99 -3.30 -26.64 -10.52
CA GLY A 99 -2.09 -25.97 -11.02
C GLY A 99 -2.04 -24.46 -10.77
N THR A 100 -3.03 -23.89 -10.09
CA THR A 100 -3.02 -22.48 -9.66
C THR A 100 -2.27 -22.30 -8.34
N TYR A 101 -1.86 -21.08 -8.04
CA TYR A 101 -1.25 -20.76 -6.75
C TYR A 101 -2.32 -20.44 -5.71
N ALA A 102 -2.09 -20.72 -4.43
CA ALA A 102 -3.04 -20.39 -3.38
C ALA A 102 -2.95 -18.91 -3.02
N ALA A 103 -4.09 -18.31 -2.74
CA ALA A 103 -4.18 -17.02 -2.09
C ALA A 103 -5.02 -17.16 -0.81
N GLU A 104 -4.35 -17.11 0.33
CA GLU A 104 -4.95 -17.39 1.63
C GLU A 104 -5.68 -16.15 2.18
N PRO A 105 -6.89 -16.28 2.71
CA PRO A 105 -7.58 -15.16 3.33
C PRO A 105 -6.86 -14.75 4.62
N LEU A 106 -6.47 -13.48 4.70
CA LEU A 106 -6.07 -12.86 5.96
C LEU A 106 -7.33 -12.60 6.77
N ASN A 107 -7.80 -13.65 7.44
CA ASN A 107 -8.93 -13.55 8.34
C ASN A 107 -8.55 -12.54 9.44
N ARG A 108 -9.36 -11.50 9.62
CA ARG A 108 -9.21 -10.66 10.82
C ARG A 108 -9.62 -11.56 11.98
N TYR A 109 -8.65 -12.09 12.70
CA TYR A 109 -8.88 -12.34 14.11
C TYR A 109 -9.20 -10.99 14.74
N GLN A 110 -10.50 -10.72 14.91
CA GLN A 110 -11.06 -9.72 15.81
C GLN A 110 -12.18 -10.39 16.59
#